data_AF-A0A6N1WWW3-F1
#
_entry.id   AF-A0A6N1WWW3-F1
#
_cell.length_a   1.000
_cell.length_b   1.000
_cell.length_c   1.000
_cell.angle_alpha   90.00
_cell.angle_beta   90.00
_cell.angle_gamma   90.00
#
_symmetry.space_group_name_H-M   'P 1'
#
loop_
_entity.id
_entity.type
_entity.pdbx_description
1 polymer ?
#
loop_
_entity_poly.entity_id
_entity_poly.type
_entity_poly.pdbx_seq_one_letter_code
_entity_poly.pdbx_strand_id
1 'polypeptide(L)'
;MILRHTFTPHNNTRLSHLCGPADVHLRTIETALKVSIAHRHEQFKIDGPKARAQEALEMLQALYEMADDPIPEAHLQLMLAGDSELLEAPTGAIQLSTRRADLRARTTTQNLYLENIASHDITLGIGPAGTGKTYLAVASAVDALERSAVQRIVLTRPAVEAGERLGFLPGDLTQKVDPYLRPLYDALYDLMGYEKVQKAFERNVLEIAPLAFMRGRTLNNAFVILDEAQNTTPEQMKMFLTRIGFGAKAVVTGDVSQIDLPKGSLSGLIDAERVLKRVKGIAVTHFTSADVVRHPLVARIVDAYEARGSQPAARSRARARDE
;
A
#
# COMPACT_ATOMS: atom_id res chain seq x y z
N MET A 1 -27.19 -3.70 -31.35
CA MET A 1 -28.19 -4.50 -30.59
C MET A 1 -28.69 -3.58 -29.50
N ILE A 2 -30.00 -3.58 -29.25
CA ILE A 2 -30.59 -2.74 -28.22
C ILE A 2 -30.87 -3.61 -27.01
N LEU A 3 -30.22 -3.31 -25.88
CA LEU A 3 -30.54 -3.88 -24.58
C LEU A 3 -31.39 -2.88 -23.78
N ARG A 4 -32.33 -3.42 -23.01
CA ARG A 4 -33.16 -2.64 -22.09
C ARG A 4 -33.04 -3.26 -20.71
N HIS A 5 -32.81 -2.43 -19.71
CA HIS A 5 -32.72 -2.84 -18.33
C HIS A 5 -33.54 -1.91 -17.43
N THR A 6 -34.09 -2.46 -16.36
CA THR A 6 -34.87 -1.71 -15.38
C THR A 6 -34.37 -2.07 -14.00
N PHE A 7 -33.89 -1.08 -13.26
CA PHE A 7 -33.36 -1.28 -11.92
C PHE A 7 -34.50 -1.40 -10.89
N THR A 8 -34.55 -2.52 -10.18
CA THR A 8 -35.53 -2.80 -9.13
C THR A 8 -34.82 -3.39 -7.90
N PRO A 9 -35.14 -2.95 -6.66
CA PRO A 9 -36.15 -1.95 -6.28
C PRO A 9 -35.72 -0.53 -6.64
N HIS A 10 -36.70 0.34 -6.87
CA HIS A 10 -36.48 1.73 -7.26
C HIS A 10 -35.91 2.54 -6.09
N ASN A 11 -34.71 3.12 -6.29
CA ASN A 11 -34.08 4.03 -5.34
C ASN A 11 -33.46 5.21 -6.10
N ASN A 12 -34.10 6.38 -6.00
CA ASN A 12 -33.70 7.59 -6.73
C ASN A 12 -32.29 8.08 -6.33
N THR A 13 -31.88 7.88 -5.08
CA THR A 13 -30.54 8.24 -4.61
C THR A 13 -29.48 7.41 -5.32
N ARG A 14 -29.68 6.09 -5.36
CA ARG A 14 -28.77 5.17 -6.07
C ARG A 14 -28.72 5.43 -7.57
N LEU A 15 -29.87 5.71 -8.19
CA LEU A 15 -29.93 6.08 -9.60
C LEU A 15 -29.17 7.38 -9.88
N SER A 16 -29.27 8.36 -8.99
CA SER A 16 -28.51 9.61 -9.11
C SER A 16 -27.00 9.39 -8.95
N HIS A 17 -26.57 8.53 -8.02
CA HIS A 17 -25.16 8.19 -7.84
C HIS A 17 -24.60 7.38 -9.01
N LEU A 18 -25.41 6.45 -9.56
CA LEU A 18 -25.09 5.68 -10.77
C LEU A 18 -24.84 6.61 -11.96
N CYS A 19 -25.76 7.53 -12.26
CA CYS A 19 -25.61 8.45 -13.39
C CYS A 19 -24.48 9.47 -13.17
N GLY A 20 -24.22 9.84 -11.92
CA GLY A 20 -23.28 10.89 -11.56
C GLY A 20 -23.79 12.29 -11.92
N PRO A 21 -23.05 13.35 -11.53
CA PRO A 21 -23.43 14.73 -11.83
C PRO A 21 -23.58 14.94 -13.35
N ALA A 22 -24.76 15.42 -13.78
CA ALA A 22 -25.07 15.68 -15.18
C ALA A 22 -24.81 14.49 -16.13
N ASP A 23 -25.05 13.26 -15.65
CA ASP A 23 -24.88 12.00 -16.39
C ASP A 23 -23.44 11.71 -16.83
N VAL A 24 -22.45 12.27 -16.12
CA VAL A 24 -21.04 12.12 -16.48
C VAL A 24 -20.61 10.64 -16.50
N HIS A 25 -21.14 9.80 -15.61
CA HIS A 25 -20.77 8.38 -15.57
C HIS A 25 -21.24 7.65 -16.82
N LEU A 26 -22.46 7.92 -17.28
CA LEU A 26 -22.99 7.29 -18.49
C LEU A 26 -22.14 7.67 -19.71
N ARG A 27 -21.78 8.95 -19.85
CA ARG A 27 -20.92 9.43 -20.95
C ARG A 27 -19.53 8.78 -20.94
N THR A 28 -18.97 8.56 -19.76
CA THR A 28 -17.67 7.90 -19.60
C THR A 28 -17.73 6.44 -20.04
N ILE A 29 -18.79 5.71 -19.66
CA ILE A 29 -19.03 4.32 -20.10
C ILE A 29 -19.27 4.27 -21.62
N GLU A 30 -20.09 5.17 -22.17
CA GLU A 30 -20.35 5.29 -23.61
C GLU A 30 -19.04 5.45 -24.40
N THR A 31 -18.17 6.35 -23.95
CA THR A 31 -16.87 6.65 -24.59
C THR A 31 -15.93 5.45 -24.53
N ALA A 32 -15.81 4.81 -23.38
CA ALA A 32 -14.89 3.71 -23.17
C ALA A 32 -15.31 2.43 -23.92
N LEU A 33 -16.59 2.06 -23.85
CA LEU A 33 -17.12 0.83 -24.44
C LEU A 33 -17.65 1.01 -25.87
N LYS A 34 -17.65 2.25 -26.38
CA LYS A 34 -18.15 2.64 -27.70
C LYS A 34 -19.62 2.21 -27.90
N VAL A 35 -20.44 2.51 -26.91
CA VAL A 35 -21.89 2.26 -26.89
C VAL A 35 -22.64 3.59 -26.69
N SER A 36 -23.96 3.60 -26.90
CA SER A 36 -24.83 4.69 -26.52
C SER A 36 -25.81 4.25 -25.44
N ILE A 37 -25.97 5.06 -24.39
CA ILE A 37 -26.81 4.80 -23.22
C ILE A 37 -27.81 5.95 -23.08
N ALA A 38 -29.09 5.62 -23.17
CA ALA A 38 -30.18 6.54 -22.87
C ALA A 38 -30.93 6.03 -21.63
N HIS A 39 -31.31 6.93 -20.73
CA HIS A 39 -32.06 6.55 -19.54
C HIS A 39 -33.30 7.44 -19.36
N ARG A 40 -34.33 6.88 -18.74
CA ARG A 40 -35.53 7.58 -18.29
C ARG A 40 -35.94 6.98 -16.95
N HIS A 41 -35.67 7.69 -15.86
CA HIS A 41 -35.85 7.19 -14.49
C HIS A 41 -35.09 5.87 -14.29
N GLU A 42 -35.77 4.80 -13.91
CA GLU A 42 -35.20 3.47 -13.68
C GLU A 42 -34.93 2.65 -14.95
N GLN A 43 -35.35 3.16 -16.12
CA GLN A 43 -35.25 2.44 -17.39
C GLN A 43 -34.03 2.89 -18.19
N PHE A 44 -33.13 1.96 -18.48
CA PHE A 44 -31.92 2.17 -19.25
C PHE A 44 -31.99 1.43 -20.58
N LYS A 45 -31.56 2.10 -21.64
CA LYS A 45 -31.46 1.57 -22.99
C LYS A 45 -30.01 1.69 -23.46
N ILE A 46 -29.41 0.58 -23.85
CA ILE A 46 -28.03 0.51 -24.32
C ILE A 46 -28.06 0.08 -25.79
N ASP A 47 -27.39 0.83 -26.66
CA ASP A 47 -27.23 0.52 -28.08
C ASP A 47 -25.75 0.38 -28.43
N GLY A 48 -25.41 -0.73 -29.07
CA GLY A 48 -24.04 -0.98 -29.54
C GLY A 48 -23.81 -2.42 -30.02
N PRO A 49 -22.55 -2.78 -30.30
CA PRO A 49 -22.16 -4.16 -30.60
C PRO A 49 -22.54 -5.10 -29.45
N LYS A 50 -23.03 -6.31 -29.74
CA LYS A 50 -23.59 -7.23 -28.73
C LYS A 50 -22.68 -7.45 -27.50
N ALA A 51 -21.39 -7.71 -27.72
CA ALA A 51 -20.43 -7.93 -26.63
C ALA A 51 -20.23 -6.67 -25.76
N ARG A 52 -20.10 -5.50 -26.39
CA ARG A 52 -19.90 -4.22 -25.69
C ARG A 52 -21.14 -3.73 -24.96
N ALA A 53 -22.31 -3.95 -25.56
CA ALA A 53 -23.59 -3.61 -24.92
C ALA A 53 -23.83 -4.48 -23.67
N GLN A 54 -23.42 -5.74 -23.70
CA GLN A 54 -23.48 -6.65 -22.56
C GLN A 54 -22.50 -6.23 -21.45
N GLU A 55 -21.25 -5.91 -21.81
CA GLU A 55 -20.23 -5.38 -20.91
C GLU A 55 -20.68 -4.07 -20.24
N ALA A 56 -21.31 -3.17 -21.01
CA ALA A 56 -21.89 -1.93 -20.48
C ALA A 56 -23.06 -2.20 -19.51
N LEU A 57 -23.89 -3.20 -19.80
CA LEU A 57 -25.00 -3.59 -18.92
C LEU A 57 -24.47 -4.13 -17.57
N GLU A 58 -23.48 -5.02 -17.62
CA GLU A 58 -22.84 -5.58 -16.43
C GLU A 58 -22.19 -4.48 -15.58
N MET A 59 -21.54 -3.50 -16.22
CA MET A 59 -20.98 -2.35 -15.53
C MET A 59 -22.05 -1.48 -14.86
N LEU A 60 -23.16 -1.20 -15.54
CA LEU A 60 -24.26 -0.43 -14.94
C LEU A 60 -24.87 -1.16 -13.74
N GLN A 61 -24.95 -2.50 -13.79
CA GLN A 61 -25.41 -3.32 -12.67
C GLN A 61 -24.45 -3.26 -11.48
N ALA A 62 -23.16 -3.45 -11.70
CA ALA A 62 -22.15 -3.34 -10.66
C ALA A 62 -22.13 -1.95 -10.00
N LEU A 63 -22.20 -0.89 -10.80
CA LEU A 63 -22.28 0.47 -10.29
C LEU A 63 -23.57 0.69 -9.48
N TYR A 64 -24.71 0.16 -9.92
CA TYR A 64 -25.95 0.28 -9.17
C TYR A 64 -25.87 -0.41 -7.81
N GLU A 65 -25.21 -1.56 -7.71
CA GLU A 65 -24.98 -2.29 -6.46
C GLU A 65 -24.18 -1.46 -5.44
N MET A 66 -23.19 -0.70 -5.90
CA MET A 66 -22.31 0.12 -5.06
C MET A 66 -22.84 1.55 -4.81
N ALA A 67 -23.96 1.92 -5.43
CA ALA A 67 -24.48 3.29 -5.45
C ALA A 67 -25.18 3.74 -4.15
N ASP A 68 -25.07 2.99 -3.05
CA ASP A 68 -25.59 3.43 -1.75
C ASP A 68 -24.89 4.73 -1.28
N ASP A 69 -23.62 4.92 -1.67
CA ASP A 69 -22.84 6.16 -1.54
C ASP A 69 -22.50 6.79 -2.90
N PRO A 70 -22.13 8.09 -2.97
CA PRO A 70 -21.68 8.72 -4.21
C PRO A 70 -20.44 8.03 -4.80
N ILE A 71 -20.50 7.70 -6.09
CA ILE A 71 -19.41 7.03 -6.82
C ILE A 71 -18.45 8.09 -7.38
N PRO A 72 -17.17 8.14 -6.97
CA PRO A 72 -16.20 9.05 -7.56
C PRO A 72 -15.84 8.66 -8.99
N GLU A 73 -15.62 9.64 -9.88
CA GLU A 73 -15.27 9.38 -11.28
C GLU A 73 -13.99 8.53 -11.44
N ALA A 74 -13.02 8.70 -10.55
CA ALA A 74 -11.81 7.89 -10.54
C ALA A 74 -12.09 6.39 -10.30
N HIS A 75 -13.15 6.06 -9.56
CA HIS A 75 -13.60 4.69 -9.33
C HIS A 75 -14.15 4.08 -10.61
N LEU A 76 -14.99 4.83 -11.33
CA LEU A 76 -15.54 4.41 -12.62
C LEU A 76 -14.44 4.15 -13.66
N GLN A 77 -13.43 5.03 -13.71
CA GLN A 77 -12.29 4.85 -14.62
C GLN A 77 -11.48 3.58 -14.31
N LEU A 78 -11.37 3.20 -13.03
CA LEU A 78 -10.66 1.99 -12.62
C LEU A 78 -11.46 0.72 -12.98
N MET A 79 -12.79 0.72 -12.80
CA MET A 79 -13.66 -0.38 -13.27
C MET A 79 -13.56 -0.59 -14.78
N LEU A 80 -13.54 0.50 -15.55
CA LEU A 80 -13.39 0.47 -17.01
C LEU A 80 -12.02 -0.04 -17.48
N ALA A 81 -10.99 0.04 -16.63
CA ALA A 81 -9.66 -0.48 -16.93
C ALA A 81 -9.56 -2.02 -16.77
N GLY A 82 -10.61 -2.69 -16.26
CA GLY A 82 -10.60 -4.13 -16.00
C GLY A 82 -10.00 -4.53 -14.65
N ASP A 83 -9.62 -3.55 -13.83
CA ASP A 83 -9.03 -3.71 -12.50
C ASP A 83 -10.11 -3.89 -11.41
N SER A 84 -11.22 -4.56 -11.73
CA SER A 84 -12.35 -4.72 -10.79
C SER A 84 -11.99 -5.57 -9.56
N GLU A 85 -10.98 -6.44 -9.65
CA GLU A 85 -10.47 -7.22 -8.51
C GLU A 85 -9.76 -6.32 -7.46
N LEU A 86 -9.33 -5.11 -7.82
CA LEU A 86 -8.78 -4.11 -6.91
C LEU A 86 -9.86 -3.25 -6.23
N LEU A 87 -11.15 -3.51 -6.49
CA LEU A 87 -12.27 -2.67 -6.07
C LEU A 87 -13.26 -3.34 -5.11
N GLU A 88 -13.17 -4.65 -4.88
CA GLU A 88 -13.87 -5.27 -3.76
C GLU A 88 -13.20 -4.85 -2.45
N ALA A 89 -13.63 -3.71 -1.91
CA ALA A 89 -13.39 -3.38 -0.53
C ALA A 89 -14.02 -4.51 0.31
N PRO A 90 -13.27 -5.19 1.18
CA PRO A 90 -13.90 -6.05 2.17
C PRO A 90 -14.85 -5.17 3.01
N THR A 91 -16.12 -5.54 3.04
CA THR A 91 -17.12 -4.97 3.97
C THR A 91 -16.55 -5.02 5.38
N GLY A 92 -16.25 -3.86 5.98
CA GLY A 92 -15.59 -3.74 7.29
C GLY A 92 -14.20 -3.12 7.29
N ALA A 93 -13.73 -2.55 6.17
CA ALA A 93 -12.40 -1.93 6.07
C ALA A 93 -12.11 -0.93 7.21
N ILE A 94 -10.97 -1.10 7.87
CA ILE A 94 -10.54 -0.25 9.00
C ILE A 94 -10.38 1.19 8.52
N GLN A 95 -11.14 2.11 9.13
CA GLN A 95 -10.99 3.54 8.90
C GLN A 95 -9.92 4.12 9.82
N LEU A 96 -8.85 4.63 9.21
CA LEU A 96 -7.74 5.29 9.91
C LEU A 96 -8.00 6.79 10.05
N SER A 97 -7.83 7.32 11.25
CA SER A 97 -7.89 8.74 11.57
C SER A 97 -6.57 9.41 11.23
N THR A 98 -6.41 9.80 9.98
CA THR A 98 -5.26 10.59 9.49
C THR A 98 -5.74 11.85 8.79
N ARG A 99 -4.83 12.78 8.47
CA ARG A 99 -5.18 13.98 7.66
C ARG A 99 -5.77 13.61 6.30
N ARG A 100 -5.32 12.49 5.73
CA ARG A 100 -5.95 11.87 4.55
C ARG A 100 -7.17 11.06 5.00
N ALA A 101 -8.33 11.70 4.97
CA ALA A 101 -9.61 11.05 5.30
C ALA A 101 -9.97 9.93 4.32
N ASP A 102 -9.40 9.93 3.11
CA ASP A 102 -9.60 8.93 2.05
C ASP A 102 -8.63 7.74 2.13
N LEU A 103 -7.72 7.72 3.11
CA LEU A 103 -6.75 6.65 3.25
C LEU A 103 -7.43 5.34 3.69
N ARG A 104 -7.45 4.36 2.79
CA ARG A 104 -8.00 3.03 3.02
C ARG A 104 -7.17 1.95 2.35
N ALA A 105 -7.30 0.73 2.86
CA ALA A 105 -6.81 -0.45 2.16
C ALA A 105 -7.47 -0.56 0.77
N ARG A 106 -6.67 -0.92 -0.22
CA ARG A 106 -7.09 -1.09 -1.62
C ARG A 106 -7.11 -2.56 -2.05
N THR A 107 -6.47 -3.44 -1.28
CA THR A 107 -6.53 -4.89 -1.51
C THR A 107 -6.96 -5.60 -0.24
N THR A 108 -7.48 -6.82 -0.37
CA THR A 108 -7.84 -7.68 0.75
C THR A 108 -6.65 -7.92 1.69
N THR A 109 -5.45 -8.12 1.13
CA THR A 109 -4.21 -8.29 1.91
C THR A 109 -3.85 -7.03 2.69
N GLN A 110 -4.02 -5.85 2.10
CA GLN A 110 -3.82 -4.58 2.82
C GLN A 110 -4.81 -4.41 3.97
N ASN A 111 -6.06 -4.85 3.80
CA ASN A 111 -7.04 -4.80 4.88
C ASN A 111 -6.68 -5.77 6.01
N LEU A 112 -6.35 -7.02 5.67
CA LEU A 112 -5.85 -8.02 6.63
C LEU A 112 -4.61 -7.50 7.38
N TYR A 113 -3.71 -6.79 6.70
CA TYR A 113 -2.54 -6.19 7.32
C TYR A 113 -2.91 -5.13 8.36
N LEU A 114 -3.86 -4.23 8.05
CA LEU A 114 -4.37 -3.25 9.01
C LEU A 114 -5.06 -3.92 10.21
N GLU A 115 -5.83 -4.98 9.98
CA GLU A 115 -6.48 -5.77 11.03
C GLU A 115 -5.45 -6.43 11.95
N ASN A 116 -4.39 -6.99 11.37
CA ASN A 116 -3.29 -7.58 12.12
C ASN A 116 -2.59 -6.53 12.99
N ILE A 117 -2.29 -5.35 12.45
CA ILE A 117 -1.71 -4.24 13.22
C ILE A 117 -2.61 -3.83 14.40
N ALA A 118 -3.92 -3.74 14.17
CA ALA A 118 -4.88 -3.36 15.21
C ALA A 118 -4.97 -4.42 16.32
N SER A 119 -5.00 -5.71 15.96
CA SER A 119 -5.27 -6.82 16.88
C SER A 119 -4.05 -7.44 17.56
N HIS A 120 -2.83 -7.23 17.03
CA HIS A 120 -1.60 -7.84 17.55
C HIS A 120 -0.61 -6.80 18.10
N ASP A 121 0.26 -7.24 19.01
CA ASP A 121 1.31 -6.40 19.57
C ASP A 121 2.49 -6.27 18.59
N ILE A 122 2.77 -7.31 17.82
CA ILE A 122 3.83 -7.32 16.80
C ILE A 122 3.25 -7.81 15.47
N THR A 123 3.45 -7.05 14.40
CA THR A 123 3.04 -7.45 13.04
C THR A 123 4.22 -7.36 12.07
N LEU A 124 4.43 -8.42 11.29
CA LEU A 124 5.41 -8.45 10.19
C LEU A 124 4.67 -8.25 8.87
N GLY A 125 5.03 -7.23 8.10
CA GLY A 125 4.56 -6.99 6.74
C GLY A 125 5.68 -7.28 5.74
N ILE A 126 5.59 -8.41 5.03
CA ILE A 126 6.65 -8.89 4.15
C ILE A 126 6.15 -8.89 2.71
N GLY A 127 6.86 -8.23 1.80
CA GLY A 127 6.57 -8.33 0.36
C GLY A 127 7.11 -7.18 -0.47
N PRO A 128 6.77 -7.10 -1.76
CA PRO A 128 7.46 -6.23 -2.71
C PRO A 128 7.25 -4.74 -2.44
N ALA A 129 8.13 -3.91 -3.00
CA ALA A 129 7.98 -2.45 -2.99
C ALA A 129 6.72 -1.99 -3.74
N GLY A 130 6.02 -0.99 -3.20
CA GLY A 130 4.78 -0.45 -3.78
C GLY A 130 3.49 -1.14 -3.32
N THR A 131 3.57 -2.11 -2.40
CA THR A 131 2.42 -2.77 -1.76
C THR A 131 1.78 -1.95 -0.63
N GLY A 132 2.38 -0.81 -0.29
CA GLY A 132 1.88 0.09 0.76
C GLY A 132 2.25 -0.32 2.18
N LYS A 133 2.95 -1.45 2.41
CA LYS A 133 3.28 -1.97 3.76
C LYS A 133 3.80 -0.92 4.74
N THR A 134 4.85 -0.18 4.40
CA THR A 134 5.45 0.84 5.28
C THR A 134 4.51 2.03 5.45
N TYR A 135 3.86 2.47 4.38
CA TYR A 135 2.96 3.63 4.41
C TYR A 135 1.71 3.36 5.27
N LEU A 136 1.09 2.19 5.14
CA LEU A 136 -0.04 1.74 5.97
C LEU A 136 0.36 1.54 7.43
N ALA A 137 1.60 1.08 7.70
CA ALA A 137 2.12 0.99 9.05
C ALA A 137 2.24 2.38 9.71
N VAL A 138 2.81 3.35 8.98
CA VAL A 138 2.94 4.74 9.46
C VAL A 138 1.56 5.36 9.67
N ALA A 139 0.61 5.12 8.76
CA ALA A 139 -0.77 5.58 8.92
C ALA A 139 -1.44 5.01 10.17
N SER A 140 -1.23 3.73 10.46
CA SER A 140 -1.73 3.08 11.68
C SER A 140 -1.09 3.65 12.94
N ALA A 141 0.20 4.00 12.88
CA ALA A 141 0.91 4.65 13.99
C ALA A 141 0.35 6.04 14.28
N VAL A 142 0.08 6.82 13.22
CA VAL A 142 -0.54 8.14 13.32
C VAL A 142 -1.94 8.02 13.91
N ASP A 143 -2.78 7.11 13.41
CA ASP A 143 -4.12 6.86 13.96
C ASP A 143 -4.07 6.51 15.45
N ALA A 144 -3.17 5.60 15.84
CA ALA A 144 -2.98 5.22 17.25
C ALA A 144 -2.54 6.40 18.13
N LEU A 145 -1.73 7.32 17.60
CA LEU A 145 -1.31 8.53 18.30
C LEU A 145 -2.47 9.54 18.43
N GLU A 146 -3.23 9.78 17.37
CA GLU A 146 -4.39 10.69 17.39
C GLU A 146 -5.46 10.20 18.38
N ARG A 147 -5.68 8.88 18.44
CA ARG A 147 -6.62 8.26 19.39
C ARG A 147 -6.07 8.12 20.81
N SER A 148 -4.86 8.63 21.07
CA SER A 148 -4.17 8.50 22.36
C SER A 148 -3.99 7.05 22.83
N ALA A 149 -4.00 6.08 21.90
CA ALA A 149 -3.72 4.68 22.19
C ALA A 149 -2.23 4.44 22.46
N VAL A 150 -1.37 5.29 21.88
CA VAL A 150 0.06 5.38 22.18
C VAL A 150 0.44 6.81 22.50
N GLN A 151 1.55 7.01 23.22
CA GLN A 151 2.05 8.32 23.60
C GLN A 151 3.11 8.87 22.62
N ARG A 152 3.73 7.99 21.82
CA ARG A 152 4.80 8.36 20.88
C ARG A 152 4.94 7.37 19.74
N ILE A 153 5.50 7.84 18.62
CA ILE A 153 5.85 7.05 17.45
C ILE A 153 7.38 7.00 17.33
N VAL A 154 7.94 5.81 17.14
CA VAL A 154 9.37 5.59 16.90
C VAL A 154 9.54 4.88 15.56
N LEU A 155 10.11 5.56 14.58
CA LEU A 155 10.44 4.97 13.28
C LEU A 155 11.93 4.68 13.22
N THR A 156 12.28 3.49 12.78
CA THR A 156 13.67 3.07 12.70
C THR A 156 13.95 2.26 11.44
N ARG A 157 15.18 2.40 10.94
CA ARG A 157 15.68 1.70 9.75
C ARG A 157 17.11 1.24 10.03
N PRO A 158 17.51 0.03 9.60
CA PRO A 158 18.91 -0.39 9.71
C PRO A 158 19.77 0.47 8.78
N ALA A 159 20.95 0.86 9.27
CA ALA A 159 21.95 1.50 8.42
C ALA A 159 22.65 0.41 7.62
N VAL A 160 22.31 0.28 6.34
CA VAL A 160 22.99 -0.61 5.40
C VAL A 160 23.46 0.20 4.20
N GLU A 161 24.71 -0.03 3.81
CA GLU A 161 25.37 0.64 2.68
C GLU A 161 24.80 0.07 1.37
N ALA A 162 23.66 0.58 0.94
CA ALA A 162 23.10 0.26 -0.37
C ALA A 162 23.91 1.01 -1.46
N GLY A 163 24.91 0.35 -2.04
CA GLY A 163 25.62 0.79 -3.24
C GLY A 163 26.74 1.82 -3.04
N GLU A 164 26.55 2.85 -2.22
CA GLU A 164 27.59 3.86 -1.90
C GLU A 164 28.05 3.72 -0.45
N ARG A 165 29.38 3.64 -0.21
CA ARG A 165 29.90 3.52 1.16
C ARG A 165 29.48 4.75 1.96
N LEU A 166 28.93 4.55 3.17
CA LEU A 166 28.47 5.63 4.06
C LEU A 166 29.59 6.66 4.33
N GLY A 167 30.84 6.25 4.16
CA GLY A 167 32.03 7.08 4.27
C GLY A 167 32.13 8.27 3.30
N PHE A 168 31.38 8.32 2.19
CA PHE A 168 31.56 9.36 1.16
C PHE A 168 30.63 10.59 1.28
N LEU A 169 29.56 10.53 2.07
CA LEU A 169 28.72 11.72 2.28
C LEU A 169 29.46 12.70 3.22
N PRO A 170 29.72 13.96 2.83
CA PRO A 170 30.29 14.96 3.71
C PRO A 170 29.26 15.35 4.79
N GLY A 171 29.70 15.51 6.04
CA GLY A 171 28.83 15.90 7.16
C GLY A 171 28.97 15.05 8.42
N ASP A 172 28.22 15.41 9.46
CA ASP A 172 28.10 14.63 10.69
C ASP A 172 27.32 13.31 10.47
N LEU A 173 27.39 12.38 11.42
CA LEU A 173 26.74 11.06 11.29
C LEU A 173 25.24 11.17 11.00
N THR A 174 24.59 12.22 11.51
CA THR A 174 23.17 12.50 11.32
C THR A 174 22.88 12.89 9.87
N GLN A 175 23.66 13.81 9.30
CA GLN A 175 23.56 14.26 7.90
C GLN A 175 23.78 13.12 6.89
N LYS A 176 24.56 12.10 7.25
CA LYS A 176 24.80 10.94 6.38
C LYS A 176 23.67 9.92 6.39
N VAL A 177 22.89 9.84 7.47
CA VAL A 177 21.80 8.86 7.60
C VAL A 177 20.44 9.45 7.19
N ASP A 178 20.31 10.78 7.22
CA ASP A 178 19.08 11.51 6.88
C ASP A 178 18.49 11.16 5.49
N PRO A 179 19.29 10.96 4.41
CA PRO A 179 18.74 10.57 3.11
C PRO A 179 17.96 9.24 3.12
N TYR A 180 18.39 8.27 3.93
CA TYR A 180 17.73 6.96 4.04
C TYR A 180 16.43 7.00 4.84
N LEU A 181 16.28 8.02 5.68
CA LEU A 181 15.12 8.24 6.53
C LEU A 181 14.09 9.15 5.86
N ARG A 182 14.46 9.88 4.80
CA ARG A 182 13.58 10.82 4.08
C ARG A 182 12.23 10.22 3.65
N PRO A 183 12.12 8.99 3.13
CA PRO A 183 10.81 8.41 2.80
C PRO A 183 9.84 8.33 4.00
N LEU A 184 10.37 8.15 5.22
CA LEU A 184 9.58 8.12 6.45
C LEU A 184 9.09 9.52 6.83
N TYR A 185 9.92 10.55 6.64
CA TYR A 185 9.50 11.95 6.81
C TYR A 185 8.39 12.32 5.82
N ASP A 186 8.55 11.96 4.55
CA ASP A 186 7.57 12.28 3.51
C ASP A 186 6.20 11.64 3.82
N ALA A 187 6.20 10.38 4.27
CA ALA A 187 4.98 9.70 4.70
C ALA A 187 4.30 10.41 5.88
N LEU A 188 5.06 10.84 6.89
CA LEU A 188 4.51 11.58 8.03
C LEU A 188 3.95 12.94 7.63
N TYR A 189 4.64 13.68 6.76
CA TYR A 189 4.16 14.97 6.29
C TYR A 189 2.86 14.85 5.52
N ASP A 190 2.70 13.80 4.72
CA ASP A 190 1.45 13.49 4.02
C ASP A 190 0.31 13.15 5.00
N LEU A 191 0.60 12.35 6.04
CA LEU A 191 -0.41 11.82 6.95
C LEU A 191 -0.81 12.75 8.11
N MET A 192 0.11 13.59 8.59
CA MET A 192 -0.11 14.49 9.74
C MET A 192 -0.09 15.98 9.35
N GLY A 193 0.54 16.33 8.23
CA GLY A 193 0.84 17.70 7.84
C GLY A 193 2.15 18.22 8.44
N TYR A 194 2.86 19.05 7.68
CA TYR A 194 4.21 19.54 7.99
C TYR A 194 4.35 20.16 9.39
N GLU A 195 3.52 21.15 9.73
CA GLU A 195 3.62 21.85 11.03
C GLU A 195 3.40 20.92 12.23
N LYS A 196 2.50 19.93 12.10
CA LYS A 196 2.19 18.99 13.18
C LYS A 196 3.34 18.03 13.41
N VAL A 197 3.97 17.56 12.33
CA VAL A 197 5.16 16.71 12.41
C VAL A 197 6.31 17.45 13.09
N GLN A 198 6.58 18.70 12.71
CA GLN A 198 7.64 19.50 13.36
C GLN A 198 7.41 19.65 14.87
N LYS A 199 6.19 20.03 15.28
CA LYS A 199 5.82 20.10 16.71
C LYS A 199 5.94 18.76 17.42
N ALA A 200 5.61 17.65 16.75
CA ALA A 200 5.70 16.31 17.33
C ALA A 200 7.17 15.90 17.57
N PHE A 201 8.08 16.26 16.67
CA PHE A 201 9.52 16.09 16.86
C PHE A 201 10.06 16.93 18.03
N GLU A 202 9.72 18.22 18.08
CA GLU A 202 10.16 19.13 19.17
C GLU A 202 9.73 18.62 20.56
N ARG A 203 8.55 17.98 20.63
CA ARG A 203 8.00 17.40 21.86
C ARG A 203 8.48 15.98 22.15
N ASN A 204 9.34 15.40 21.31
CA ASN A 204 9.77 13.99 21.37
C ASN A 204 8.60 12.98 21.33
N VAL A 205 7.46 13.39 20.76
CA VAL A 205 6.32 12.50 20.48
C VAL A 205 6.62 11.68 19.23
N LEU A 206 7.39 12.24 18.30
CA LEU A 206 7.84 11.55 17.12
C LEU A 206 9.36 11.46 17.13
N GLU A 207 9.88 10.25 16.88
CA GLU A 207 11.31 9.97 16.81
C GLU A 207 11.60 9.18 15.54
N ILE A 208 12.58 9.62 14.75
CA ILE A 208 13.13 8.83 13.65
C ILE A 208 14.61 8.65 13.92
N ALA A 209 15.05 7.40 14.06
CA ALA A 209 16.42 7.11 14.44
C ALA A 209 16.94 5.81 13.81
N PRO A 210 18.26 5.68 13.59
CA PRO A 210 18.86 4.43 13.13
C PRO A 210 18.63 3.28 14.12
N LEU A 211 18.57 2.04 13.63
CA LEU A 211 18.32 0.86 14.47
C LEU A 211 19.27 0.72 15.66
N ALA A 212 20.52 1.16 15.52
CA ALA A 212 21.52 1.13 16.59
C ALA A 212 21.09 1.90 17.86
N PHE A 213 20.25 2.93 17.71
CA PHE A 213 19.77 3.76 18.82
C PHE A 213 18.70 3.05 19.66
N MET A 214 18.19 1.90 19.22
CA MET A 214 17.24 1.10 19.99
C MET A 214 17.92 0.30 21.10
N ARG A 215 19.25 0.16 21.07
CA ARG A 215 20.01 -0.63 22.05
C ARG A 215 19.83 -0.08 23.46
N GLY A 216 19.51 -0.97 24.41
CA GLY A 216 19.37 -0.61 25.83
C GLY A 216 18.07 0.13 26.18
N ARG A 217 17.16 0.32 25.22
CA ARG A 217 15.87 0.99 25.46
C ARG A 217 14.77 -0.01 25.82
N THR A 218 13.76 0.48 26.51
CA THR A 218 12.47 -0.19 26.63
C THR A 218 11.41 0.78 26.11
N LEU A 219 10.68 0.36 25.10
CA LEU A 219 9.72 1.18 24.38
C LEU A 219 8.33 0.87 24.94
N ASN A 220 7.91 1.60 25.98
CA ASN A 220 6.56 1.51 26.53
C ASN A 220 5.62 2.53 25.86
N ASN A 221 4.34 2.21 25.78
CA ASN A 221 3.27 3.07 25.26
C ASN A 221 3.63 3.74 23.92
N ALA A 222 4.32 3.01 23.05
CA ALA A 222 4.88 3.54 21.82
C ALA A 222 4.44 2.70 20.62
N PHE A 223 4.21 3.35 19.48
CA PHE A 223 4.09 2.66 18.21
C PHE A 223 5.46 2.66 17.52
N VAL A 224 6.02 1.49 17.30
CA VAL A 224 7.40 1.32 16.81
C VAL A 224 7.38 0.69 15.44
N ILE A 225 8.05 1.29 14.45
CA ILE A 225 8.14 0.74 13.10
C ILE A 225 9.61 0.49 12.77
N LEU A 226 9.95 -0.75 12.44
CA LEU A 226 11.23 -1.12 11.84
C LEU A 226 11.03 -1.32 10.33
N ASP A 227 11.50 -0.36 9.54
CA ASP A 227 11.44 -0.41 8.09
C ASP A 227 12.71 -0.99 7.47
N GLU A 228 12.60 -1.53 6.26
CA GLU A 228 13.64 -2.31 5.56
C GLU A 228 14.27 -3.42 6.42
N ALA A 229 13.43 -4.15 7.14
CA ALA A 229 13.86 -5.17 8.08
C ALA A 229 14.66 -6.31 7.43
N GLN A 230 14.54 -6.52 6.11
CA GLN A 230 15.36 -7.50 5.38
C GLN A 230 16.86 -7.24 5.52
N ASN A 231 17.22 -5.98 5.80
CA ASN A 231 18.58 -5.49 5.95
C ASN A 231 19.08 -5.54 7.41
N THR A 232 18.38 -6.29 8.28
CA THR A 232 18.85 -6.58 9.65
C THR A 232 19.55 -7.93 9.72
N THR A 233 20.46 -8.10 10.69
CA THR A 233 20.93 -9.44 11.10
C THR A 233 19.98 -10.07 12.13
N PRO A 234 20.01 -11.39 12.37
CA PRO A 234 19.22 -12.03 13.42
C PRO A 234 19.45 -11.42 14.81
N GLU A 235 20.68 -11.03 15.12
CA GLU A 235 21.03 -10.37 16.39
C GLU A 235 20.38 -8.99 16.50
N GLN A 236 20.37 -8.22 15.41
CA GLN A 236 19.73 -6.90 15.37
C GLN A 236 18.20 -7.01 15.47
N MET A 237 17.60 -7.98 14.77
CA MET A 237 16.17 -8.26 14.85
C MET A 237 15.77 -8.69 16.27
N LYS A 238 16.51 -9.61 16.89
CA LYS A 238 16.30 -10.01 18.29
C LYS A 238 16.50 -8.83 19.25
N MET A 239 17.52 -8.00 19.02
CA MET A 239 17.75 -6.78 19.81
C MET A 239 16.52 -5.88 19.75
N PHE A 240 15.99 -5.60 18.55
CA PHE A 240 14.80 -4.79 18.33
C PHE A 240 13.55 -5.35 19.01
N LEU A 241 13.20 -6.61 18.73
CA LEU A 241 11.97 -7.23 19.23
C LEU A 241 11.95 -7.29 20.76
N THR A 242 13.11 -7.42 21.41
CA THR A 242 13.20 -7.41 22.88
C THR A 242 13.14 -6.02 23.50
N ARG A 243 13.04 -4.94 22.72
CA ARG A 243 12.84 -3.57 23.25
C ARG A 243 11.36 -3.23 23.43
N ILE A 244 10.44 -4.03 22.87
CA ILE A 244 9.00 -3.76 22.93
C ILE A 244 8.51 -3.97 24.37
N GLY A 245 8.02 -2.88 24.97
CA GLY A 245 7.56 -2.84 26.35
C GLY A 245 6.04 -2.88 26.47
N PHE A 246 5.52 -2.58 27.65
CA PHE A 246 4.08 -2.60 27.91
C PHE A 246 3.35 -1.50 27.14
N GLY A 247 2.17 -1.82 26.63
CA GLY A 247 1.32 -0.88 25.88
C GLY A 247 1.92 -0.44 24.55
N ALA A 248 2.99 -1.10 24.08
CA ALA A 248 3.61 -0.80 22.80
C ALA A 248 3.09 -1.72 21.69
N LYS A 249 3.02 -1.17 20.48
CA LYS A 249 2.78 -1.91 19.24
C LYS A 249 4.00 -1.79 18.35
N ALA A 250 4.36 -2.87 17.69
CA ALA A 250 5.51 -2.93 16.79
C ALA A 250 5.10 -3.44 15.41
N VAL A 251 5.58 -2.77 14.38
CA VAL A 251 5.41 -3.20 13.00
C VAL A 251 6.78 -3.33 12.34
N VAL A 252 7.04 -4.48 11.73
CA VAL A 252 8.30 -4.78 11.04
C VAL A 252 7.98 -4.93 9.56
N THR A 253 8.51 -4.06 8.71
CA THR A 253 8.28 -4.07 7.26
C THR A 253 9.55 -4.41 6.50
N GLY A 254 9.43 -5.21 5.44
CA GLY A 254 10.58 -5.50 4.58
C GLY A 254 10.25 -6.26 3.31
N ASP A 255 11.22 -6.32 2.41
CA ASP A 255 11.14 -7.01 1.13
C ASP A 255 12.29 -8.02 1.02
N VAL A 256 11.98 -9.31 1.15
CA VAL A 256 13.00 -10.39 1.12
C VAL A 256 13.71 -10.52 -0.24
N SER A 257 13.20 -9.88 -1.31
CA SER A 257 13.88 -9.83 -2.60
C SER A 257 14.97 -8.74 -2.69
N GLN A 258 14.99 -7.79 -1.74
CA GLN A 258 15.88 -6.63 -1.71
C GLN A 258 16.85 -6.68 -0.51
N ILE A 259 17.56 -7.80 -0.34
CA ILE A 259 18.54 -7.97 0.74
C ILE A 259 19.87 -7.36 0.32
N ASP A 260 20.28 -6.29 1.00
CA ASP A 260 21.55 -5.58 0.80
C ASP A 260 22.66 -6.04 1.76
N LEU A 261 22.42 -7.11 2.51
CA LEU A 261 23.41 -7.66 3.43
C LEU A 261 24.61 -8.29 2.70
N PRO A 262 25.81 -8.32 3.32
CA PRO A 262 26.97 -9.01 2.75
C PRO A 262 26.64 -10.47 2.39
N LYS A 263 27.12 -10.91 1.22
CA LYS A 263 26.86 -12.27 0.71
C LYS A 263 27.16 -13.34 1.77
N GLY A 264 26.20 -14.22 2.01
CA GLY A 264 26.29 -15.29 3.00
C GLY A 264 25.73 -14.94 4.39
N SER A 265 25.37 -13.68 4.63
CA SER A 265 24.68 -13.27 5.86
C SER A 265 23.21 -13.68 5.81
N LEU A 266 22.71 -14.25 6.91
CA LEU A 266 21.28 -14.53 7.06
C LEU A 266 20.53 -13.22 7.36
N SER A 267 19.42 -12.98 6.68
CA SER A 267 18.53 -11.86 7.01
C SER A 267 17.77 -12.12 8.31
N GLY A 268 17.78 -11.15 9.21
CA GLY A 268 17.04 -11.18 10.46
C GLY A 268 15.52 -11.22 10.26
N LEU A 269 15.00 -10.66 9.16
CA LEU A 269 13.58 -10.76 8.82
C LEU A 269 13.18 -12.20 8.47
N ILE A 270 13.98 -12.86 7.61
CA ILE A 270 13.75 -14.26 7.22
C ILE A 270 13.89 -15.18 8.44
N ASP A 271 14.86 -14.92 9.30
CA ASP A 271 15.03 -15.67 10.55
C ASP A 271 13.84 -15.48 11.50
N ALA A 272 13.41 -14.24 11.72
CA ALA A 272 12.27 -13.91 12.58
C ALA A 272 10.98 -14.55 12.09
N GLU A 273 10.70 -14.53 10.78
CA GLU A 273 9.52 -15.20 10.21
C GLU A 273 9.48 -16.69 10.59
N ARG A 274 10.64 -17.38 10.57
CA ARG A 274 10.76 -18.80 10.91
C ARG A 274 10.65 -19.03 12.42
N VAL A 275 11.39 -18.27 13.21
CA VAL A 275 11.50 -18.45 14.67
C VAL A 275 10.22 -18.05 15.39
N LEU A 276 9.53 -17.02 14.91
CA LEU A 276 8.36 -16.45 15.58
C LEU A 276 7.03 -17.11 15.17
N LYS A 277 7.04 -18.06 14.23
CA LYS A 277 5.85 -18.71 13.67
C LYS A 277 4.85 -19.26 14.70
N ARG A 278 5.31 -19.62 15.90
CA ARG A 278 4.48 -20.20 16.98
C ARG A 278 4.28 -19.27 18.18
N VAL A 279 4.75 -18.03 18.10
CA VAL A 279 4.64 -17.06 19.20
C VAL A 279 3.27 -16.38 19.12
N LYS A 280 2.49 -16.47 20.20
CA LYS A 280 1.19 -15.79 20.30
C LYS A 280 1.38 -14.27 20.36
N GLY A 281 0.46 -13.53 19.78
CA GLY A 281 0.52 -12.05 19.74
C GLY A 281 1.39 -11.49 18.61
N ILE A 282 1.92 -12.35 17.74
CA ILE A 282 2.65 -11.97 16.53
C ILE A 282 1.86 -12.38 15.29
N ALA A 283 1.59 -11.44 14.40
CA ALA A 283 0.99 -11.69 13.09
C ALA A 283 2.00 -11.50 11.97
N VAL A 284 1.85 -12.26 10.88
CA VAL A 284 2.65 -12.11 9.66
C VAL A 284 1.70 -11.96 8.48
N THR A 285 1.90 -10.91 7.69
CA THR A 285 1.16 -10.65 6.45
C THR A 285 2.13 -10.65 5.27
N HIS A 286 1.84 -11.51 4.29
CA HIS A 286 2.62 -11.61 3.06
C HIS A 286 1.93 -10.88 1.93
N PHE A 287 2.60 -9.87 1.40
CA PHE A 287 2.19 -9.16 0.19
C PHE A 287 2.82 -9.79 -1.03
N THR A 288 2.11 -9.72 -2.14
CA THR A 288 2.54 -10.19 -3.45
C THR A 288 2.55 -9.05 -4.46
N SER A 289 2.99 -9.31 -5.69
CA SER A 289 2.91 -8.33 -6.77
C SER A 289 1.48 -7.90 -7.09
N ALA A 290 0.46 -8.72 -6.77
CA ALA A 290 -0.94 -8.37 -6.94
C ALA A 290 -1.40 -7.26 -5.97
N ASP A 291 -0.67 -7.04 -4.87
CA ASP A 291 -0.98 -6.00 -3.89
C ASP A 291 -0.32 -4.65 -4.22
N VAL A 292 0.43 -4.58 -5.33
CA VAL A 292 1.15 -3.38 -5.75
C VAL A 292 0.17 -2.40 -6.38
N VAL A 293 -0.11 -1.32 -5.66
CA VAL A 293 -0.98 -0.25 -6.16
C VAL A 293 -0.14 0.94 -6.57
N ARG A 294 0.10 1.06 -7.87
CA ARG A 294 0.87 2.15 -8.48
C ARG A 294 0.00 2.94 -9.43
N HIS A 295 0.45 4.14 -9.77
CA HIS A 295 -0.16 4.91 -10.84
C HIS A 295 -0.13 4.10 -12.16
N PRO A 296 -1.21 4.06 -12.97
CA PRO A 296 -1.27 3.22 -14.18
C PRO A 296 -0.14 3.48 -15.20
N LEU A 297 0.34 4.73 -15.28
CA LEU A 297 1.54 5.05 -16.07
C LEU A 297 2.80 4.34 -15.55
N VAL A 298 3.01 4.31 -14.23
CA VAL A 298 4.18 3.67 -13.62
C VAL A 298 4.12 2.16 -13.83
N ALA A 299 2.94 1.54 -13.69
CA ALA A 299 2.75 0.13 -14.02
C ALA A 299 3.17 -0.18 -15.46
N ARG A 300 2.62 0.56 -16.44
CA ARG A 300 3.00 0.41 -17.86
C ARG A 300 4.50 0.62 -18.13
N ILE A 301 5.16 1.52 -17.39
CA ILE A 301 6.61 1.72 -17.49
C ILE A 301 7.35 0.47 -17.00
N VAL A 302 6.97 -0.07 -15.83
CA VAL A 302 7.58 -1.28 -15.27
C VAL A 302 7.42 -2.46 -16.24
N ASP A 303 6.21 -2.68 -16.74
CA ASP A 303 5.91 -3.75 -17.71
C ASP A 303 6.79 -3.63 -18.97
N ALA A 304 7.01 -2.41 -19.47
CA ALA A 304 7.85 -2.17 -20.63
C ALA A 304 9.34 -2.51 -20.39
N TYR A 305 9.85 -2.30 -19.17
CA TYR A 305 11.22 -2.68 -18.80
C TYR A 305 11.34 -4.19 -18.56
N GLU A 306 10.35 -4.81 -17.92
CA GLU A 306 10.33 -6.27 -17.69
C GLU A 306 10.27 -7.04 -19.01
N ALA A 307 9.45 -6.60 -19.97
CA ALA A 307 9.37 -7.18 -21.31
C ALA A 307 10.69 -7.10 -22.10
N ARG A 308 11.55 -6.12 -21.80
CA ARG A 308 12.90 -5.99 -22.38
C ARG A 308 13.90 -6.90 -21.67
N GLY A 309 13.79 -7.04 -20.34
CA GLY A 309 14.63 -7.94 -19.53
C GLY A 309 14.36 -9.42 -19.77
N SER A 310 13.14 -9.77 -20.21
CA SER A 310 12.73 -11.15 -20.49
C SER A 310 13.05 -11.64 -21.91
N GLN A 311 13.64 -10.82 -22.78
CA GLN A 311 14.15 -11.29 -24.07
C GLN A 311 15.45 -12.09 -23.83
N PRO A 312 15.49 -13.40 -24.14
CA PRO A 312 16.73 -14.15 -24.07
C PRO A 312 17.75 -13.50 -24.99
N ALA A 313 18.99 -13.38 -24.54
CA ALA A 313 20.15 -13.03 -25.34
C ALA A 313 20.46 -14.11 -26.40
N ALA A 314 19.51 -14.38 -27.29
CA ALA A 314 19.57 -15.37 -28.36
C ALA A 314 19.82 -14.67 -29.71
N ARG A 315 20.81 -13.76 -29.79
CA ARG A 315 21.29 -13.22 -31.07
C ARG A 315 22.80 -12.99 -31.20
N SER A 316 23.64 -13.44 -30.26
CA SER A 316 25.11 -13.27 -30.38
C SER A 316 25.93 -14.54 -30.66
N ARG A 317 25.32 -15.71 -30.89
CA ARG A 317 26.06 -16.97 -31.18
C ARG A 317 25.95 -17.51 -32.61
N ALA A 318 25.29 -16.80 -33.53
CA ALA A 318 25.11 -17.25 -34.92
C ALA A 318 26.07 -16.59 -35.94
N ARG A 319 27.14 -15.90 -35.51
CA ARG A 319 28.11 -15.25 -36.41
C ARG A 319 29.59 -15.65 -36.19
N ALA A 320 29.84 -16.75 -35.46
CA ALA A 320 31.20 -17.25 -35.23
C ALA A 320 31.36 -18.73 -35.64
N ARG A 321 30.60 -19.18 -36.65
CA ARG A 321 30.74 -20.52 -37.24
C ARG A 321 30.81 -20.56 -38.77
N ASP A 322 30.82 -19.40 -39.43
CA ASP A 322 31.11 -19.28 -40.85
C ASP A 322 32.11 -18.14 -41.03
N GLU A 323 33.38 -18.43 -40.75
CA GLU A 323 34.60 -17.88 -41.38
C GLU A 323 35.85 -18.54 -40.78
#